data_AF-A0A6I4NK02-F1
#
_entry.id   AF-A0A6I4NK02-F1
#
_cell.length_a   1.000
_cell.length_b   1.000
_cell.length_c   1.000
_cell.angle_alpha   90.00
_cell.angle_beta   90.00
_cell.angle_gamma   90.00
#
_symmetry.space_group_name_H-M   'P 1'
#
loop_
_entity.id
_entity.type
_entity.pdbx_description
1 polymer ?
#
loop_
_entity_poly.entity_id
_entity_poly.type
_entity_poly.pdbx_seq_one_letter_code
_entity_poly.pdbx_strand_id
1 'polypeptide(L)'
;MKTPFYILAVLFIIIACSTSQKTVNDTSKQKVAVNDTVRIANDSLEYEVIIIDPGFSSWLVSRAQSRNYYSQSYLENKNQQYVAEWNNRVNQPMRFNPDLYEMRINYDSFINYGYEVNYLIYNYMVYFQNTYKQNLGAGYIPAR
;
A
#
# COMPACT_ATOMS: atom_id res chain seq x y z
N MET A 1 -44.33 58.45 2.50
CA MET A 1 -44.99 57.24 1.93
C MET A 1 -44.32 56.90 0.61
N LYS A 2 -44.19 55.59 0.33
CA LYS A 2 -43.62 54.92 -0.86
C LYS A 2 -42.13 54.55 -0.76
N THR A 3 -41.88 53.34 -0.28
CA THR A 3 -40.77 52.47 -0.73
C THR A 3 -41.11 51.92 -2.13
N PRO A 4 -40.12 51.43 -2.90
CA PRO A 4 -39.77 50.00 -2.85
C PRO A 4 -38.24 49.75 -2.94
N PHE A 5 -37.65 48.89 -2.10
CA PHE A 5 -37.36 47.48 -2.41
C PHE A 5 -36.94 47.25 -3.86
N TYR A 6 -35.63 47.17 -4.12
CA TYR A 6 -34.91 46.33 -5.10
C TYR A 6 -33.51 46.94 -5.28
N ILE A 7 -32.55 46.45 -4.51
CA ILE A 7 -31.13 46.17 -4.87
C ILE A 7 -30.61 45.40 -3.65
N LEU A 8 -31.24 44.25 -3.43
CA LEU A 8 -30.54 43.11 -2.88
C LEU A 8 -29.64 42.61 -4.01
N ALA A 9 -28.42 42.18 -3.66
CA ALA A 9 -27.51 41.41 -4.52
C ALA A 9 -26.43 42.16 -5.31
N VAL A 10 -25.60 43.02 -4.69
CA VAL A 10 -24.17 43.11 -5.07
C VAL A 10 -23.30 43.57 -3.89
N LEU A 11 -23.32 42.89 -2.73
CA LEU A 11 -22.32 43.22 -1.68
C LEU A 11 -21.89 42.02 -0.81
N PHE A 12 -21.87 40.83 -1.38
CA PHE A 12 -21.35 39.62 -0.72
C PHE A 12 -20.42 38.85 -1.67
N ILE A 13 -19.32 39.47 -2.08
CA ILE A 13 -18.20 38.73 -2.70
C ILE A 13 -16.89 39.33 -2.17
N ILE A 14 -16.43 38.80 -1.04
CA ILE A 14 -15.00 38.60 -0.74
C ILE A 14 -14.91 37.58 0.40
N ILE A 15 -15.24 36.32 0.08
CA ILE A 15 -14.88 35.17 0.93
C ILE A 15 -13.61 34.58 0.32
N ALA A 16 -12.52 34.75 1.06
CA ALA A 16 -11.31 33.92 1.17
C ALA A 16 -10.87 33.08 -0.05
N CYS A 17 -9.73 33.46 -0.63
CA CYS A 17 -8.82 32.51 -1.27
C CYS A 17 -7.42 32.69 -0.65
N SER A 18 -7.15 31.99 0.45
CA SER A 18 -5.80 31.80 0.96
C SER A 18 -5.16 30.66 0.19
N THR A 19 -4.44 30.99 -0.87
CA THR A 19 -3.62 30.04 -1.63
C THR A 19 -2.44 29.64 -0.75
N SER A 20 -2.45 28.42 -0.22
CA SER A 20 -1.27 27.85 0.45
C SER A 20 -0.15 27.71 -0.59
N GLN A 21 0.91 28.50 -0.44
CA GLN A 21 2.11 28.40 -1.27
C GLN A 21 2.75 27.03 -1.01
N LYS A 22 2.84 26.20 -2.06
CA LYS A 22 3.65 25.00 -2.04
C LYS A 22 5.12 25.42 -2.13
N THR A 23 5.85 25.24 -1.04
CA THR A 23 7.32 25.25 -1.04
C THR A 23 7.82 24.16 -1.98
N VAL A 24 8.37 24.55 -3.12
CA VAL A 24 9.14 23.67 -3.99
C VAL A 24 10.50 23.48 -3.34
N ASN A 25 10.67 22.40 -2.58
CA ASN A 25 12.01 21.89 -2.31
C ASN A 25 12.44 21.10 -3.55
N ASP A 26 13.17 21.80 -4.42
CA ASP A 26 14.00 21.15 -5.42
C ASP A 26 15.10 20.38 -4.68
N THR A 27 14.92 19.07 -4.62
CA THR A 27 16.04 18.17 -4.46
C THR A 27 15.90 17.15 -5.56
N SER A 28 16.36 17.53 -6.74
CA SER A 28 16.85 16.64 -7.78
C SER A 28 17.99 15.75 -7.26
N LYS A 29 17.66 14.85 -6.33
CA LYS A 29 18.37 13.57 -6.23
C LYS A 29 17.81 12.75 -7.38
N GLN A 30 18.66 12.51 -8.38
CA GLN A 30 18.46 11.43 -9.34
C GLN A 30 17.91 10.22 -8.58
N LYS A 31 16.67 9.84 -8.88
CA LYS A 31 16.16 8.52 -8.54
C LYS A 31 16.98 7.56 -9.40
N VAL A 32 18.16 7.20 -8.90
CA VAL A 32 18.67 5.85 -9.15
C VAL A 32 17.50 4.95 -8.76
N ALA A 33 16.99 4.17 -9.70
CA ALA A 33 16.09 3.08 -9.39
C ALA A 33 16.89 2.11 -8.51
N VAL A 34 16.94 2.40 -7.21
CA VAL A 34 17.39 1.46 -6.21
C VAL A 34 16.28 0.42 -6.23
N ASN A 35 16.56 -0.73 -6.85
CA ASN A 35 15.75 -1.92 -6.65
C ASN A 35 15.88 -2.28 -5.17
N ASP A 36 15.03 -1.65 -4.37
CA ASP A 36 14.97 -1.85 -2.95
C ASP A 36 14.55 -3.30 -2.70
N THR A 37 15.53 -4.12 -2.31
CA THR A 37 15.28 -5.50 -1.90
C THR A 37 15.12 -5.51 -0.40
N VAL A 38 13.90 -5.74 0.08
CA VAL A 38 13.67 -5.99 1.51
C VAL A 38 13.92 -7.47 1.73
N ARG A 39 15.02 -7.75 2.44
CA ARG A 39 15.44 -9.09 2.84
C ARG A 39 15.51 -9.13 4.36
N ILE A 40 14.61 -9.88 4.99
CA ILE A 40 14.65 -10.08 6.43
C ILE A 40 14.52 -11.58 6.70
N ALA A 41 15.60 -12.15 7.26
CA ALA A 41 15.59 -13.47 7.87
C ALA A 41 15.18 -13.30 9.34
N ASN A 42 14.34 -14.19 9.85
CA ASN A 42 14.10 -14.27 11.28
C ASN A 42 15.27 -15.02 11.90
N ASP A 43 15.97 -14.41 12.87
CA ASP A 43 17.18 -14.97 13.51
C ASP A 43 16.96 -16.36 14.17
N SER A 44 15.70 -16.80 14.32
CA SER A 44 15.31 -18.10 14.88
C SER A 44 14.68 -19.09 13.89
N LEU A 45 14.50 -18.72 12.61
CA LEU A 45 13.79 -19.56 11.63
C LEU A 45 14.55 -19.72 10.31
N GLU A 46 14.34 -20.86 9.65
CA GLU A 46 14.95 -21.23 8.36
C GLU A 46 14.32 -20.55 7.13
N TYR A 47 13.41 -19.60 7.33
CA TYR A 47 12.59 -19.03 6.27
C TYR A 47 12.86 -17.55 6.05
N GLU A 48 12.93 -17.19 4.77
CA GLU A 48 13.25 -15.85 4.29
C GLU A 48 12.15 -15.36 3.35
N VAL A 49 11.81 -14.08 3.44
CA VAL A 49 11.01 -13.39 2.41
C VAL A 49 11.89 -12.37 1.70
N ILE A 50 11.88 -12.43 0.37
CA ILE A 50 12.59 -11.50 -0.52
C ILE A 50 11.54 -10.75 -1.31
N ILE A 51 11.48 -9.44 -1.12
CA ILE A 51 10.58 -8.55 -1.87
C ILE A 51 11.45 -7.61 -2.69
N ILE A 52 11.27 -7.65 -4.02
CA ILE A 52 12.01 -6.82 -4.98
C ILE A 52 10.98 -5.91 -5.64
N ASP A 53 10.81 -4.71 -5.10
CA ASP A 53 9.86 -3.75 -5.64
C ASP A 53 10.32 -2.31 -5.34
N PRO A 54 10.61 -1.50 -6.38
CA PRO A 54 11.10 -0.13 -6.22
C PRO A 54 9.98 0.78 -5.70
N GLY A 55 9.82 0.80 -4.39
CA GLY A 55 8.83 1.62 -3.68
C GLY A 55 8.34 0.99 -2.39
N PHE A 56 8.45 -0.33 -2.26
CA PHE A 56 7.97 -1.03 -1.08
C PHE A 56 8.68 -0.59 0.20
N SER A 57 10.01 -0.49 0.22
CA SER A 57 10.75 -0.05 1.42
C SER A 57 10.31 1.33 1.92
N SER A 58 10.18 2.29 1.00
CA SER A 58 9.72 3.64 1.34
C SER A 58 8.29 3.64 1.85
N TRP A 59 7.41 2.87 1.21
CA TRP A 59 6.02 2.72 1.65
C TRP A 59 5.92 2.05 3.01
N LEU A 60 6.70 1.00 3.26
CA LEU A 60 6.74 0.25 4.51
C LEU A 60 7.10 1.17 5.68
N VAL A 61 8.10 2.04 5.53
CA VAL A 61 8.51 2.98 6.58
C VAL A 61 7.49 4.11 6.79
N SER A 62 6.84 4.58 5.72
CA SER A 62 6.01 5.79 5.77
C SER A 62 4.51 5.53 5.99
N ARG A 63 4.02 4.34 5.67
CA ARG A 63 2.57 4.03 5.64
C ARG A 63 2.19 2.84 6.50
N ALA A 64 3.05 1.83 6.62
CA ALA A 64 2.71 0.62 7.35
C ALA A 64 2.40 0.93 8.82
N GLN A 65 1.59 0.08 9.45
CA GLN A 65 1.42 0.16 10.89
C GLN A 65 2.72 -0.22 11.60
N SER A 66 2.93 0.29 12.80
CA SER A 66 4.07 -0.15 13.60
C SER A 66 4.00 -1.67 13.82
N ARG A 67 5.17 -2.29 14.04
CA ARG A 67 5.23 -3.69 14.46
C ARG A 67 4.36 -3.89 15.71
N ASN A 68 3.79 -5.07 15.84
CA ASN A 68 2.84 -5.49 16.88
C ASN A 68 1.46 -4.82 16.86
N TYR A 69 1.16 -3.95 15.88
CA TYR A 69 -0.21 -3.42 15.73
C TYR A 69 -1.21 -4.54 15.36
N TYR A 70 -0.83 -5.41 14.43
CA TYR A 70 -1.57 -6.62 14.10
C TYR A 70 -0.97 -7.81 14.86
N SER A 71 -1.82 -8.73 15.31
CA SER A 71 -1.37 -10.01 15.86
C SER A 71 -0.79 -10.90 14.76
N GLN A 72 0.10 -11.83 15.12
CA GLN A 72 0.62 -12.82 14.18
C GLN A 72 -0.51 -13.60 13.50
N SER A 73 -1.49 -14.07 14.28
CA SER A 73 -2.64 -14.80 13.75
C SER A 73 -3.45 -13.99 12.73
N TYR A 74 -3.61 -12.69 12.93
CA TYR A 74 -4.28 -11.83 11.95
C TYR A 74 -3.52 -11.79 10.63
N LEU A 75 -2.19 -11.61 10.72
CA LEU A 75 -1.32 -11.54 9.55
C LEU A 75 -1.34 -12.87 8.78
N GLU A 76 -1.23 -14.01 9.47
CA GLU A 76 -1.28 -15.34 8.87
C GLU A 76 -2.59 -15.59 8.11
N ASN A 77 -3.73 -15.30 8.75
CA ASN A 77 -5.04 -15.46 8.12
C ASN A 77 -5.18 -14.60 6.85
N LYS A 78 -4.67 -13.35 6.88
CA LYS A 78 -4.69 -12.46 5.71
C LYS A 78 -3.75 -12.92 4.61
N ASN A 79 -2.54 -13.33 4.98
CA ASN A 79 -1.52 -13.78 4.03
C ASN A 79 -1.97 -15.02 3.28
N GLN A 80 -2.60 -15.98 3.96
CA GLN A 80 -3.15 -17.16 3.30
C GLN A 80 -4.12 -16.79 2.18
N GLN A 81 -5.03 -15.85 2.42
CA GLN A 81 -6.02 -15.40 1.44
C GLN A 81 -5.35 -14.63 0.29
N TYR A 82 -4.49 -13.66 0.60
CA TYR A 82 -3.82 -12.85 -0.42
C TYR A 82 -2.88 -13.67 -1.30
N VAL A 83 -2.09 -14.58 -0.71
CA VAL A 83 -1.16 -15.44 -1.46
C VAL A 83 -1.92 -16.43 -2.34
N ALA A 84 -3.04 -16.99 -1.86
CA ALA A 84 -3.87 -17.88 -2.69
C ALA A 84 -4.38 -17.15 -3.95
N GLU A 85 -4.92 -15.95 -3.80
CA GLU A 85 -5.40 -15.14 -4.93
C GLU A 85 -4.26 -14.68 -5.84
N TRP A 86 -3.14 -14.23 -5.26
CA TRP A 86 -1.93 -13.89 -6.03
C TRP A 86 -1.49 -15.06 -6.91
N ASN A 87 -1.31 -16.24 -6.32
CA ASN A 87 -0.88 -17.44 -7.03
C ASN A 87 -1.89 -17.89 -8.09
N ASN A 88 -3.19 -17.70 -7.84
CA ASN A 88 -4.23 -17.95 -8.85
C ASN A 88 -4.02 -17.06 -10.09
N ARG A 89 -3.72 -15.78 -9.88
CA ARG A 89 -3.51 -14.79 -10.96
C ARG A 89 -2.22 -15.03 -11.74
N VAL A 90 -1.13 -15.39 -11.05
CA VAL A 90 0.15 -15.78 -11.69
C VAL A 90 -0.07 -16.92 -12.70
N ASN A 91 -0.96 -17.87 -12.39
CA ASN A 91 -1.27 -18.99 -13.29
C ASN A 91 -2.21 -18.63 -14.46
N GLN A 92 -2.68 -17.38 -14.55
CA GLN A 92 -3.63 -16.91 -15.57
C GLN A 92 -3.09 -15.68 -16.34
N PRO A 93 -1.92 -15.78 -17.02
CA PRO A 93 -1.30 -14.65 -17.71
C PRO A 93 -2.11 -14.13 -18.90
N MET A 94 -3.07 -14.91 -19.40
CA MET A 94 -4.02 -14.46 -20.45
C MET A 94 -5.11 -13.53 -19.90
N ARG A 95 -5.34 -13.54 -18.58
CA ARG A 95 -6.37 -12.73 -17.90
C ARG A 95 -5.76 -11.59 -17.09
N PHE A 96 -4.61 -11.82 -16.45
CA PHE A 96 -3.95 -10.84 -15.60
C PHE A 96 -2.60 -10.45 -16.20
N ASN A 97 -2.22 -9.18 -16.00
CA ASN A 97 -0.96 -8.67 -16.51
C ASN A 97 0.23 -9.41 -15.86
N PRO A 98 1.04 -10.16 -16.61
CA PRO A 98 2.20 -10.88 -16.07
C PRO A 98 3.25 -9.94 -15.44
N ASP A 99 3.33 -8.68 -15.87
CA ASP A 99 4.23 -7.68 -15.27
C ASP A 99 3.79 -7.25 -13.85
N LEU A 100 2.56 -7.55 -13.45
CA LEU A 100 2.07 -7.33 -12.09
C LEU A 100 2.11 -8.60 -11.23
N TYR A 101 2.10 -9.77 -11.86
CA TYR A 101 1.97 -11.07 -11.21
C TYR A 101 3.09 -12.00 -11.70
N GLU A 102 4.31 -11.72 -11.25
CA GLU A 102 5.52 -12.36 -11.78
C GLU A 102 5.71 -13.80 -11.29
N MET A 103 5.90 -13.97 -9.97
CA MET A 103 6.30 -15.25 -9.38
C MET A 103 5.29 -15.72 -8.33
N ARG A 104 5.12 -17.05 -8.25
CA ARG A 104 4.32 -17.67 -7.19
C ARG A 104 5.03 -17.53 -5.84
N ILE A 105 4.24 -17.35 -4.80
CA ILE A 105 4.70 -17.31 -3.41
C ILE A 105 4.40 -18.67 -2.79
N ASN A 106 5.44 -19.36 -2.32
CA ASN A 106 5.29 -20.62 -1.61
C ASN A 106 5.01 -20.35 -0.12
N TYR A 107 3.73 -20.22 0.22
CA TYR A 107 3.27 -19.97 1.58
C TYR A 107 2.43 -21.15 2.07
N ASP A 108 2.88 -21.79 3.14
CA ASP A 108 2.21 -22.91 3.79
C ASP A 108 1.59 -22.46 5.13
N SER A 109 0.27 -22.57 5.26
CA SER A 109 -0.45 -22.17 6.47
C SER A 109 -0.14 -23.02 7.71
N PHE A 110 0.51 -24.18 7.54
CA PHE A 110 0.91 -25.05 8.66
C PHE A 110 2.31 -24.72 9.19
N ILE A 111 3.07 -23.87 8.49
CA ILE A 111 4.42 -23.48 8.88
C ILE A 111 4.37 -22.14 9.64
N ASN A 112 4.97 -22.11 10.83
CA ASN A 112 5.15 -20.87 11.57
C ASN A 112 6.38 -20.11 11.05
N TYR A 113 6.15 -19.20 10.11
CA TYR A 113 7.18 -18.30 9.57
C TYR A 113 7.59 -17.17 10.54
N GLY A 114 6.93 -17.07 11.70
CA GLY A 114 7.14 -16.00 12.67
C GLY A 114 6.53 -14.67 12.25
N TYR A 115 6.60 -13.71 13.18
CA TYR A 115 5.92 -12.42 13.03
C TYR A 115 6.44 -11.60 11.86
N GLU A 116 7.76 -11.40 11.77
CA GLU A 116 8.33 -10.42 10.82
C GLU A 116 8.11 -10.84 9.36
N VAL A 117 8.26 -12.14 9.05
CA VAL A 117 7.96 -12.66 7.71
C VAL A 117 6.50 -12.43 7.36
N ASN A 118 5.58 -12.80 8.25
CA ASN A 118 4.15 -12.57 8.03
C ASN A 118 3.80 -11.09 7.92
N TYR A 119 4.45 -10.22 8.69
CA TYR A 119 4.26 -8.78 8.66
C TYR A 119 4.71 -8.18 7.31
N LEU A 120 5.83 -8.63 6.75
CA LEU A 120 6.33 -8.14 5.46
C LEU A 120 5.45 -8.61 4.30
N ILE A 121 5.05 -9.88 4.27
CA ILE A 121 4.14 -10.40 3.25
C ILE A 121 2.83 -9.61 3.27
N TYR A 122 2.23 -9.42 4.45
CA TYR A 122 0.98 -8.67 4.59
C TYR A 122 1.10 -7.25 4.07
N ASN A 123 2.14 -6.53 4.49
CA ASN A 123 2.33 -5.14 4.09
C ASN A 123 2.64 -5.01 2.60
N TYR A 124 3.36 -5.97 2.01
CA TYR A 124 3.56 -5.99 0.56
C TYR A 124 2.24 -6.20 -0.19
N MET A 125 1.39 -7.13 0.27
CA MET A 125 0.07 -7.35 -0.34
C MET A 125 -0.84 -6.11 -0.24
N VAL A 126 -0.77 -5.37 0.87
CA VAL A 126 -1.51 -4.10 1.02
C VAL A 126 -0.92 -3.01 0.12
N TYR A 127 0.41 -2.88 0.08
CA TYR A 127 1.11 -1.97 -0.83
C TYR A 127 0.71 -2.23 -2.28
N PHE A 128 0.83 -3.47 -2.74
CA PHE A 128 0.52 -3.88 -4.10
C PHE A 128 -0.93 -3.52 -4.48
N GLN A 129 -1.90 -3.88 -3.63
CA GLN A 129 -3.30 -3.57 -3.86
C GLN A 129 -3.55 -2.05 -3.95
N ASN A 130 -2.94 -1.26 -3.06
CA ASN A 130 -3.09 0.20 -3.05
C ASN A 130 -2.39 0.88 -4.23
N THR A 131 -1.20 0.42 -4.60
CA THR A 131 -0.35 1.00 -5.65
C THR A 131 -0.91 0.68 -7.03
N TYR A 132 -1.25 -0.59 -7.28
CA TYR A 132 -1.69 -1.07 -8.60
C TYR A 132 -3.21 -1.16 -8.73
N LYS A 133 -3.96 -0.67 -7.72
CA LYS A 133 -5.44 -0.69 -7.67
C LYS A 133 -6.03 -2.08 -7.91
N GLN A 134 -5.34 -3.09 -7.38
CA GLN A 134 -5.79 -4.48 -7.40
C GLN A 134 -6.57 -4.81 -6.13
N ASN A 135 -7.50 -5.75 -6.24
CA ASN A 135 -8.20 -6.30 -5.09
C ASN A 135 -7.99 -7.82 -5.07
N LEU A 136 -7.29 -8.33 -4.06
CA LEU A 136 -6.99 -9.75 -3.86
C LEU A 136 -8.05 -10.46 -3.01
N GLY A 137 -9.30 -9.99 -3.02
CA GLY A 137 -10.48 -10.72 -2.54
C GLY A 137 -10.67 -10.84 -1.02
N ALA A 138 -9.69 -10.48 -0.19
CA ALA A 138 -9.73 -10.69 1.26
C ALA A 138 -10.46 -9.59 2.07
N GLY A 139 -11.42 -8.87 1.47
CA GLY A 139 -12.18 -7.81 2.14
C GLY A 139 -11.52 -6.43 2.14
N TYR A 140 -11.67 -5.65 3.23
CA TYR A 140 -11.20 -4.26 3.30
C TYR A 140 -9.67 -4.15 3.17
N ILE A 141 -9.24 -3.28 2.25
CA ILE A 141 -7.84 -2.90 2.05
C ILE A 141 -7.62 -1.58 2.80
N PRO A 142 -6.71 -1.51 3.79
CA PRO A 142 -6.40 -0.27 4.47
C PRO A 142 -5.93 0.80 3.48
N ALA A 143 -6.72 1.86 3.30
CA ALA A 143 -6.33 3.01 2.50
C ALA A 143 -5.24 3.78 3.25
N ARG A 144 -4.04 3.87 2.66
CA ARG A 144 -2.93 4.63 3.24
C ARG A 144 -2.25 5.53 2.23
#